data_AF-A0A4Y3WG27-F1
#
_entry.id   AF-A0A4Y3WG27-F1
#
_cell.length_a   1.000
_cell.length_b   1.000
_cell.length_c   1.000
_cell.angle_alpha   90.00
_cell.angle_beta   90.00
_cell.angle_gamma   90.00
#
_symmetry.space_group_name_H-M   'P 1'
#
loop_
_entity.id
_entity.type
_entity.pdbx_description
1 polymer ?
#
loop_
_entity_poly.entity_id
_entity_poly.type
_entity_poly.pdbx_seq_one_letter_code
_entity_poly.pdbx_strand_id
1 'polypeptide(L)'
;MDHRRIAAQLDIEEHDVRVFSPKPKEKLLRRNLPRRAIEALLHGRHASLGGRTVAKRSRHLVKIASAYTWEELMAEPGVGTVTASEIRLWLEERGCSLRPSPDDALNWYRSTPTPNIG
;
A
#
# COMPACT_ATOMS: atom_id res chain seq x y z
N MET A 1 5.14 -4.47 21.26
CA MET A 1 4.32 -5.53 21.89
C MET A 1 5.17 -6.19 22.96
N ASP A 2 4.62 -6.39 24.16
CA ASP A 2 5.36 -6.95 25.30
C ASP A 2 5.13 -8.47 25.38
N HIS A 3 6.04 -9.24 24.78
CA HIS A 3 5.89 -10.69 24.62
C HIS A 3 5.85 -11.43 25.96
N ARG A 4 6.51 -10.90 27.00
CA ARG A 4 6.51 -11.48 28.34
C ARG A 4 5.14 -11.44 29.00
N ARG A 5 4.41 -10.32 28.83
CA ARG A 5 3.04 -10.19 29.35
C ARG A 5 2.07 -11.14 28.66
N ILE A 6 2.21 -11.32 27.34
CA ILE A 6 1.38 -12.25 26.56
C ILE A 6 1.67 -13.71 26.95
N ALA A 7 2.95 -14.06 27.12
CA ALA A 7 3.39 -15.40 27.54
C ALA A 7 2.77 -15.78 28.89
N ALA A 8 2.89 -14.88 29.89
CA ALA A 8 2.32 -15.08 31.22
C ALA A 8 0.79 -15.18 31.20
N GLN A 9 0.11 -14.45 30.31
CA GLN A 9 -1.35 -14.46 30.21
C GLN A 9 -1.89 -15.73 29.53
N LEU A 10 -1.12 -16.33 28.63
CA LEU A 10 -1.51 -17.51 27.87
C LEU A 10 -0.93 -18.82 28.45
N ASP A 11 -0.14 -18.74 29.51
CA ASP A 11 0.58 -19.88 30.12
C ASP A 11 1.39 -20.68 29.07
N ILE A 12 2.05 -19.95 28.17
CA ILE A 12 2.94 -20.50 27.15
C ILE A 12 4.31 -19.85 27.29
N GLU A 13 5.33 -20.49 26.72
CA GLU A 13 6.66 -19.92 26.77
C GLU A 13 6.76 -18.64 25.90
N GLU A 14 7.63 -17.71 26.29
CA GLU A 14 7.90 -16.50 25.50
C GLU A 14 8.35 -16.85 24.07
N HIS A 15 9.00 -18.01 23.90
CA HIS A 15 9.39 -18.50 22.59
C HIS A 15 8.17 -18.83 21.71
N ASP A 16 7.12 -19.44 22.27
CA ASP A 16 5.89 -19.79 21.57
C ASP A 16 5.14 -18.53 21.13
N VAL A 17 5.07 -17.50 21.99
CA VAL A 17 4.52 -16.19 21.63
C VAL A 17 5.20 -15.62 20.39
N ARG A 18 6.53 -15.80 20.25
CA ARG A 18 7.28 -15.34 19.07
C ARG A 18 7.05 -16.19 17.82
N VAL A 19 6.63 -17.45 17.98
CA VAL A 19 6.24 -18.33 16.86
C VAL A 19 4.87 -17.91 16.32
N PHE A 20 3.93 -17.58 17.20
CA PHE A 20 2.56 -17.17 16.85
C PHE A 20 2.44 -15.68 16.51
N SER A 21 3.38 -14.86 16.97
CA SER A 21 3.47 -13.47 16.53
C SER A 21 3.71 -13.45 15.03
N PRO A 22 2.88 -12.76 14.23
CA PRO A 22 3.19 -12.55 12.83
C PRO A 22 4.51 -11.79 12.80
N LYS A 23 5.62 -12.50 12.49
CA LYS A 23 6.93 -11.86 12.32
C LYS A 23 6.70 -10.75 11.30
N PRO A 24 6.90 -9.47 11.63
CA PRO A 24 6.93 -8.44 10.62
C PRO A 24 8.04 -8.90 9.70
N LYS A 25 7.64 -9.36 8.51
CA LYS A 25 8.55 -10.00 7.58
C LYS A 25 9.52 -8.90 7.18
N GLU A 26 10.66 -8.78 7.84
CA GLU A 26 11.71 -7.81 7.49
C GLU A 26 12.18 -7.99 6.04
N LYS A 27 12.05 -9.22 5.50
CA LYS A 27 12.25 -9.51 4.07
C LYS A 27 11.17 -8.94 3.16
N LEU A 28 9.98 -8.64 3.68
CA LEU A 28 8.90 -7.89 3.00
C LEU A 28 9.24 -6.40 2.93
N LEU A 29 9.88 -5.86 3.97
CA LEU A 29 10.31 -4.45 4.03
C LEU A 29 11.38 -4.06 2.99
N ARG A 30 11.99 -5.06 2.34
CA ARG A 30 12.91 -4.88 1.19
C ARG A 30 12.35 -5.49 -0.09
N ARG A 31 11.05 -5.79 -0.18
CA ARG A 31 10.50 -6.46 -1.35
C ARG A 31 10.62 -5.54 -2.56
N ASN A 32 11.34 -6.04 -3.56
CA ASN A 32 11.05 -5.69 -4.93
C ASN A 32 9.57 -5.96 -5.17
N LEU A 33 8.89 -4.97 -5.75
CA LEU A 33 7.49 -5.08 -6.12
C LEU A 33 7.28 -6.38 -6.94
N PRO A 34 6.23 -7.17 -6.68
CA PRO A 34 6.04 -8.43 -7.40
C PRO A 34 5.89 -8.17 -8.89
N ARG A 35 6.34 -9.12 -9.72
CA ARG A 35 6.37 -8.98 -11.18
C ARG A 35 5.01 -8.56 -11.76
N ARG A 36 3.91 -9.13 -11.25
CA ARG A 36 2.55 -8.79 -11.69
C ARG A 36 2.20 -7.33 -11.43
N ALA A 37 2.55 -6.81 -10.25
CA ALA A 37 2.37 -5.41 -9.92
C ALA A 37 3.25 -4.51 -10.81
N ILE A 38 4.50 -4.91 -11.08
CA ILE A 38 5.36 -4.19 -12.02
C ILE A 38 4.73 -4.17 -13.42
N GLU A 39 4.27 -5.31 -13.93
CA GLU A 39 3.65 -5.40 -15.25
C GLU A 39 2.37 -4.55 -15.32
N ALA A 40 1.54 -4.55 -14.29
CA ALA A 40 0.36 -3.69 -14.19
C ALA A 40 0.73 -2.20 -14.25
N LEU A 41 1.73 -1.75 -13.49
CA LEU A 41 2.16 -0.35 -13.51
C LEU A 41 2.84 0.05 -14.83
N LEU A 42 3.58 -0.87 -15.45
CA LEU A 42 4.26 -0.61 -16.72
C LEU A 42 3.30 -0.51 -17.90
N HIS A 43 2.11 -1.11 -17.84
CA HIS A 43 1.17 -1.15 -18.96
C HIS A 43 -0.19 -0.52 -18.66
N GLY A 44 -0.45 -0.14 -17.40
CA GLY A 44 -1.69 0.46 -16.96
C GLY A 44 -1.83 1.93 -17.37
N ARG A 45 -2.97 2.52 -17.00
CA ARG A 45 -3.38 3.87 -17.44
C ARG A 45 -2.35 4.98 -17.16
N HIS A 46 -1.66 4.93 -16.03
CA HIS A 46 -0.73 5.98 -15.59
C HIS A 46 0.71 5.75 -16.06
N ALA A 47 0.96 4.70 -16.84
CA ALA A 47 2.30 4.29 -17.25
C ALA A 47 3.08 5.40 -18.00
N SER A 48 2.37 6.22 -18.79
CA SER A 48 2.93 7.33 -19.56
C SER A 48 3.65 8.37 -18.69
N LEU A 49 3.28 8.51 -17.41
CA LEU A 49 3.91 9.42 -16.45
C LEU A 49 5.39 9.11 -16.20
N GLY A 50 5.78 7.85 -16.37
CA GLY A 50 7.16 7.37 -16.29
C GLY A 50 7.95 7.47 -17.60
N GLY A 51 7.31 7.88 -18.71
CA GLY A 51 7.95 8.10 -20.01
C GLY A 51 7.52 7.13 -21.12
N ARG A 52 8.10 7.33 -22.31
CA ARG A 52 7.68 6.64 -23.56
C ARG A 52 8.15 5.20 -23.70
N THR A 53 9.19 4.78 -22.98
CA THR A 53 9.75 3.43 -23.08
C THR A 53 9.59 2.66 -21.78
N VAL A 54 9.45 1.33 -21.86
CA VAL A 54 9.38 0.44 -20.69
C VAL A 54 10.55 0.69 -19.73
N ALA A 55 11.77 0.84 -20.26
CA ALA A 55 12.97 1.09 -19.47
C ALA A 55 12.98 2.46 -18.75
N LYS A 56 12.24 3.46 -19.25
CA LYS A 56 12.08 4.74 -18.56
C LYS A 56 10.98 4.63 -17.50
N ARG A 57 9.88 3.95 -17.83
CA ARG A 57 8.77 3.69 -16.90
C ARG A 57 9.20 2.88 -15.68
N SER A 58 10.04 1.86 -15.87
CA SER A 58 10.56 1.02 -14.78
C SER A 58 11.38 1.81 -13.74
N ARG A 59 12.05 2.89 -14.16
CA ARG A 59 12.79 3.79 -13.25
C ARG A 59 11.87 4.75 -12.48
N HIS A 60 10.61 4.90 -12.90
CA HIS A 60 9.65 5.85 -12.35
C HIS A 60 8.39 5.14 -11.80
N LEU A 61 8.51 3.89 -11.36
CA LEU A 61 7.37 3.12 -10.83
C LEU A 61 6.69 3.81 -9.65
N VAL A 62 7.44 4.49 -8.77
CA VAL A 62 6.87 5.23 -7.64
C VAL A 62 5.95 6.35 -8.15
N LYS A 63 6.42 7.13 -9.12
CA LYS A 63 5.65 8.21 -9.74
C LYS A 63 4.38 7.68 -10.42
N ILE A 64 4.47 6.55 -11.11
CA ILE A 64 3.31 5.92 -11.76
C ILE A 64 2.32 5.43 -10.71
N ALA A 65 2.79 4.68 -9.71
CA ALA A 65 1.94 4.08 -8.68
C ALA A 65 1.22 5.13 -7.83
N SER A 66 1.90 6.21 -7.44
CA SER A 66 1.30 7.30 -6.66
C SER A 66 0.21 8.09 -7.41
N ALA A 67 0.10 7.95 -8.73
CA ALA A 67 -0.96 8.59 -9.50
C ALA A 67 -2.30 7.84 -9.42
N TYR A 68 -2.28 6.57 -9.04
CA TYR A 68 -3.47 5.74 -8.91
C TYR A 68 -4.27 6.08 -7.65
N THR A 69 -5.60 6.03 -7.75
CA THR A 69 -6.46 5.74 -6.59
C THR A 69 -6.54 4.24 -6.34
N TRP A 70 -7.11 3.84 -5.20
CA TRP A 70 -7.35 2.43 -4.89
C TRP A 70 -8.27 1.77 -5.90
N GLU A 71 -9.34 2.45 -6.31
CA GLU A 71 -10.34 1.96 -7.26
C GLU A 71 -9.74 1.83 -8.66
N GLU A 72 -8.92 2.81 -9.07
CA GLU A 72 -8.23 2.75 -10.36
C GLU A 72 -7.27 1.55 -10.41
N LEU A 73 -6.56 1.23 -9.32
CA LEU A 73 -5.72 0.04 -9.23
C LEU A 73 -6.55 -1.23 -9.34
N MET A 74 -7.66 -1.32 -8.61
CA MET A 74 -8.56 -2.49 -8.63
C MET A 74 -9.21 -2.70 -10.01
N ALA A 75 -9.29 -1.66 -10.84
CA ALA A 75 -9.78 -1.74 -12.20
C ALA A 75 -8.71 -2.13 -13.23
N GLU A 76 -7.42 -2.20 -12.86
CA GLU A 76 -6.36 -2.62 -13.77
C GLU A 76 -6.39 -4.15 -14.00
N PRO A 77 -6.23 -4.61 -15.25
CA PRO A 77 -6.19 -6.03 -15.56
C PRO A 77 -5.11 -6.77 -14.75
N GLY A 78 -5.50 -7.86 -14.07
CA GLY A 78 -4.58 -8.67 -13.28
C GLY A 78 -4.23 -8.08 -11.91
N VAL A 79 -4.83 -6.95 -11.51
CA VAL A 79 -4.70 -6.38 -10.17
C VAL A 79 -5.93 -6.76 -9.35
N GLY A 80 -5.73 -7.67 -8.40
CA GLY A 80 -6.69 -7.95 -7.34
C GLY A 80 -6.32 -7.24 -6.04
N THR A 81 -7.12 -7.43 -4.99
CA THR A 81 -6.92 -6.83 -3.66
C THR A 81 -5.52 -7.08 -3.09
N VAL A 82 -4.98 -8.29 -3.27
CA VAL A 82 -3.62 -8.65 -2.84
C VAL A 82 -2.58 -7.79 -3.56
N THR A 83 -2.64 -7.71 -4.89
CA THR A 83 -1.68 -6.94 -5.69
C THR A 83 -1.79 -5.43 -5.44
N ALA A 84 -2.99 -4.91 -5.29
CA ALA A 84 -3.23 -3.52 -4.90
C ALA A 84 -2.64 -3.21 -3.50
N SER A 85 -2.80 -4.14 -2.56
CA SER A 85 -2.23 -4.02 -1.21
C SER A 85 -0.70 -4.05 -1.23
N GLU A 86 -0.10 -4.92 -2.04
CA GLU A 86 1.35 -4.99 -2.23
C GLU A 86 1.91 -3.70 -2.84
N ILE A 87 1.22 -3.09 -3.81
CA ILE A 87 1.61 -1.80 -4.40
C ILE A 87 1.52 -0.68 -3.34
N ARG A 88 0.43 -0.65 -2.57
CA ARG A 88 0.22 0.34 -1.50
C ARG A 88 1.32 0.25 -0.44
N LEU A 89 1.57 -0.95 0.10
CA LEU A 89 2.62 -1.18 1.10
C LEU A 89 4.01 -0.81 0.54
N TRP A 90 4.28 -1.17 -0.71
CA TRP A 90 5.53 -0.84 -1.39
C TRP A 90 5.76 0.68 -1.53
N LEU A 91 4.69 1.47 -1.71
CA LEU A 91 4.73 2.93 -1.68
C LEU A 91 4.94 3.48 -0.26
N GLU A 92 4.20 2.97 0.72
CA GLU A 92 4.28 3.40 2.12
C GLU A 92 5.69 3.21 2.68
N GLU A 93 6.36 2.09 2.36
CA GLU A 93 7.76 1.82 2.70
C GLU A 93 8.73 2.87 2.14
N ARG A 94 8.34 3.58 1.08
CA ARG A 94 9.11 4.64 0.42
C ARG A 94 8.64 6.04 0.79
N GLY A 95 7.78 6.16 1.81
CA GLY A 95 7.22 7.44 2.25
C GLY A 95 6.23 8.06 1.26
N CYS A 96 5.69 7.26 0.34
CA CYS A 96 4.70 7.69 -0.65
C CYS A 96 3.35 7.03 -0.37
N SER A 97 2.29 7.59 -0.92
CA SER A 97 0.95 7.00 -0.87
C SER A 97 0.31 6.98 -2.26
N LEU A 98 -0.81 6.26 -2.36
CA LEU A 98 -1.73 6.39 -3.47
C LEU A 98 -2.37 7.78 -3.46
N ARG A 99 -2.90 8.19 -4.62
CA ARG A 99 -3.76 9.36 -4.72
C ARG A 99 -5.04 9.08 -3.94
N PRO A 100 -5.49 9.99 -3.05
CA PRO A 100 -6.76 9.82 -2.36
C PRO A 100 -7.91 9.70 -3.36
N SER A 101 -8.90 8.88 -3.02
CA SER A 101 -10.13 8.82 -3.80
C SER A 101 -10.89 10.15 -3.68
N PRO A 102 -11.62 10.60 -4.71
CA PRO A 102 -12.49 11.78 -4.60
C PRO A 102 -13.47 11.66 -3.43
N ASP A 103 -13.94 10.45 -3.13
CA ASP A 103 -14.87 10.19 -2.03
C ASP A 103 -14.20 10.34 -0.65
N ASP A 104 -12.92 9.98 -0.53
CA ASP A 104 -12.15 10.20 0.71
C ASP A 104 -11.97 11.70 0.97
N ALA A 105 -11.71 12.48 -0.08
CA ALA A 105 -11.61 13.93 0.02
C ALA A 105 -12.97 14.57 0.39
N LEU A 106 -14.08 14.05 -0.14
CA LEU A 106 -15.42 14.56 0.14
C LEU A 106 -15.89 14.25 1.57
N ASN A 107 -15.51 13.09 2.11
CA ASN A 107 -15.80 12.73 3.49
C ASN A 107 -15.13 13.68 4.49
N TRP A 108 -13.90 14.15 4.20
CA TRP A 108 -13.25 15.17 5.03
C TRP A 108 -14.09 16.46 5.13
N TYR A 109 -14.66 16.93 4.01
CA TYR A 109 -15.54 18.11 4.00
C TYR A 109 -16.89 17.89 4.68
N ARG A 110 -17.44 16.67 4.68
CA ARG A 110 -18.70 16.36 5.39
C ARG A 110 -18.52 16.22 6.90
N SER A 111 -17.33 15.81 7.35
CA SER A 111 -17.02 15.63 8.77
C SER A 111 -16.53 16.90 9.45
N THR A 112 -16.17 17.95 8.71
CA THR A 112 -15.96 19.28 9.30
C THR A 112 -17.31 19.90 9.64
N PRO A 113 -17.58 20.29 10.90
CA PRO A 113 -18.75 21.11 11.19
C PRO A 113 -18.60 22.39 10.37
N THR A 114 -19.54 22.62 9.45
CA THR A 114 -19.65 23.91 8.76
C THR A 114 -19.71 24.99 9.85
N PRO A 115 -18.86 26.03 9.82
CA PRO A 115 -18.98 27.11 10.78
C PRO A 115 -20.38 27.67 10.64
N ASN A 116 -21.13 27.66 11.75
CA ASN A 116 -22.45 28.26 11.81
C ASN A 116 -22.27 29.77 11.60
N ILE A 117 -22.52 30.25 10.39
CA ILE A 117 -22.57 31.68 10.10
C ILE A 117 -24.05 32.06 10.18
N GLY A 118 -24.49 32.42 11.40
CA GLY A 118 -25.78 33.07 11.67
C GLY A 118 -26.87 32.14 12.17
#